data_AF-G7H021-F1
#
_entry.id   AF-G7H021-F1
#
_cell.length_a   1.000
_cell.length_b   1.000
_cell.length_c   1.000
_cell.angle_alpha   90.00
_cell.angle_beta   90.00
_cell.angle_gamma   90.00
#
_symmetry.space_group_name_H-M   'P 1'
#
loop_
_entity.id
_entity.type
_entity.pdbx_description
1 polymer ?
#
loop_
_entity_poly.entity_id
_entity_poly.type
_entity_poly.pdbx_seq_one_letter_code
_entity_poly.pdbx_strand_id
1 'polypeptide(L)'
;MVMGDNLNVDRSALLHAADRFEEIAEEIRSRVDSLTKESEHLFETWVGGKAVDRFRPGVEDWTISARALTDRLEYIAKNLVGSANAYQNQEDSNTAALRTSTRPTYLNLDV
;
A
#
# COMPACT_ATOMS: atom_id res chain seq x y z
N MET A 1 -9.36 7.73 29.38
CA MET A 1 -8.80 6.37 29.24
C MET A 1 -9.26 5.86 27.89
N VAL A 2 -8.43 5.99 26.86
CA VAL A 2 -8.75 5.51 25.51
C VAL A 2 -8.60 4.00 25.55
N MET A 3 -9.74 3.30 25.68
CA MET A 3 -9.77 1.86 25.43
C MET A 3 -9.38 1.66 23.98
N GLY A 4 -8.21 1.05 23.77
CA GLY A 4 -7.66 0.80 22.46
C GLY A 4 -8.67 0.03 21.61
N ASP A 5 -8.88 0.51 20.39
CA ASP A 5 -9.53 -0.27 19.35
C ASP A 5 -8.98 -1.69 19.40
N ASN A 6 -9.90 -2.63 19.58
CA ASN A 6 -9.61 -4.03 19.85
C ASN A 6 -8.55 -4.57 18.87
N LEU A 7 -7.43 -5.02 19.44
CA LEU A 7 -6.31 -5.76 18.85
C LEU A 7 -6.78 -7.09 18.22
N ASN A 8 -7.56 -7.01 17.14
CA ASN A 8 -7.77 -8.13 16.23
C ASN A 8 -7.51 -7.69 14.78
N VAL A 9 -6.58 -6.74 14.60
CA VAL A 9 -6.01 -6.47 13.29
C VAL A 9 -4.88 -7.48 13.11
N ASP A 10 -5.19 -8.57 12.42
CA ASP A 10 -4.21 -9.60 12.10
C ASP A 10 -3.11 -8.99 11.20
N ARG A 11 -1.87 -9.01 11.69
CA ARG A 11 -0.69 -8.58 10.95
C ARG A 11 -0.62 -9.26 9.59
N SER A 12 -0.98 -10.55 9.51
CA SER A 12 -1.04 -11.29 8.26
C SER A 12 -2.07 -10.70 7.31
N ALA A 13 -3.24 -10.29 7.80
CA ALA A 13 -4.27 -9.65 6.99
C ALA A 13 -3.83 -8.28 6.46
N LEU A 14 -3.10 -7.48 7.24
CA LEU A 14 -2.53 -6.21 6.77
C LEU A 14 -1.49 -6.40 5.68
N LEU A 15 -0.57 -7.36 5.86
CA LEU A 15 0.46 -7.67 4.86
C LEU A 15 -0.17 -8.21 3.58
N HIS A 16 -1.11 -9.16 3.70
CA HIS A 16 -1.83 -9.68 2.54
C HIS A 16 -2.63 -8.59 1.82
N ALA A 17 -3.24 -7.65 2.54
CA ALA A 17 -3.88 -6.51 1.92
C ALA A 17 -2.86 -5.62 1.19
N ALA A 18 -1.70 -5.34 1.78
CA ALA A 18 -0.63 -4.57 1.16
C ALA A 18 -0.17 -5.19 -0.15
N ASP A 19 0.13 -6.49 -0.15
CA ASP A 19 0.54 -7.24 -1.33
C ASP A 19 -0.51 -7.11 -2.45
N ARG A 20 -1.80 -7.27 -2.12
CA ARG A 20 -2.89 -7.10 -3.11
C ARG A 20 -2.97 -5.68 -3.66
N PHE A 21 -2.71 -4.65 -2.86
CA PHE A 21 -2.68 -3.27 -3.34
C PHE A 21 -1.52 -3.05 -4.33
N GLU A 22 -0.34 -3.61 -4.05
CA GLU A 22 0.81 -3.54 -4.95
C GLU A 22 0.57 -4.31 -6.26
N GLU A 23 0.02 -5.53 -6.19
CA GLU A 23 -0.34 -6.32 -7.37
C GLU A 23 -1.33 -5.58 -8.29
N ILE A 24 -2.37 -4.98 -7.71
CA ILE A 24 -3.36 -4.20 -8.47
C ILE A 24 -2.71 -2.95 -9.07
N ALA A 25 -1.82 -2.26 -8.34
CA ALA A 25 -1.12 -1.10 -8.86
C ALA A 25 -0.26 -1.46 -10.07
N GLU A 26 0.45 -2.58 -10.01
CA GLU A 26 1.28 -3.07 -11.12
C GLU A 26 0.43 -3.51 -12.31
N GLU A 27 -0.70 -4.19 -12.09
CA GLU A 27 -1.61 -4.56 -13.16
C GLU A 27 -2.18 -3.32 -13.88
N ILE A 28 -2.61 -2.31 -13.12
CA ILE A 28 -3.11 -1.06 -13.69
C ILE A 28 -2.00 -0.37 -14.50
N ARG A 29 -0.79 -0.27 -13.97
CA ARG A 29 0.37 0.33 -14.66
C ARG A 29 0.62 -0.35 -16.00
N SER A 30 0.69 -1.69 -16.00
CA SER A 30 0.89 -2.48 -17.20
C SER A 30 -0.20 -2.20 -18.26
N ARG A 31 -1.47 -2.21 -17.84
CA ARG A 31 -2.60 -1.95 -18.75
C ARG A 31 -2.60 -0.51 -19.29
N VAL A 32 -2.22 0.47 -18.48
CA VAL A 32 -2.08 1.88 -18.87
C VAL A 32 -1.00 2.06 -19.91
N ASP A 33 0.17 1.45 -19.71
CA ASP A 33 1.27 1.51 -20.67
C ASP A 33 0.90 0.85 -22.00
N SER A 34 0.20 -0.29 -21.97
CA SER A 34 -0.32 -0.93 -23.18
C SER A 34 -1.33 -0.04 -23.91
N LEU A 35 -2.31 0.54 -23.22
CA LEU A 35 -3.32 1.39 -23.86
C LEU A 35 -2.71 2.69 -24.42
N THR A 36 -1.73 3.26 -23.73
CA THR A 36 -1.01 4.45 -24.18
C THR A 36 -0.28 4.18 -25.48
N LYS A 37 0.44 3.05 -25.58
CA LYS A 37 1.13 2.62 -26.81
C LYS A 37 0.15 2.40 -27.97
N GLU A 38 -0.97 1.73 -27.71
CA GLU A 38 -2.00 1.50 -28.72
C GLU A 38 -2.62 2.82 -29.21
N SER A 39 -2.84 3.76 -28.28
CA SER A 39 -3.39 5.08 -28.61
C SER A 39 -2.43 5.90 -29.47
N GLU A 40 -1.13 5.91 -29.15
CA GLU A 40 -0.13 6.57 -29.99
C GLU A 40 -0.04 5.93 -31.38
N HIS A 41 -0.07 4.60 -31.46
CA HIS A 41 -0.10 3.92 -32.75
C HIS A 41 -1.33 4.31 -33.59
N LEU A 42 -2.51 4.38 -32.96
CA LEU A 42 -3.72 4.88 -33.61
C LEU A 42 -3.54 6.31 -34.12
N PHE A 43 -2.96 7.21 -33.32
CA PHE A 43 -2.73 8.59 -33.71
C PHE A 43 -1.77 8.73 -34.90
N GLU A 44 -0.75 7.86 -35.01
CA GLU A 44 0.15 7.81 -36.16
C GLU A 44 -0.56 7.42 -37.46
N THR A 45 -1.60 6.59 -37.39
CA THR A 45 -2.36 6.15 -38.58
C THR A 45 -3.40 7.17 -39.06
N TRP A 46 -3.75 8.15 -38.24
CA TRP A 46 -4.84 9.08 -38.54
C TRP A 46 -4.39 10.21 -39.46
N VAL A 47 -4.94 10.22 -40.67
CA VAL A 47 -4.70 11.29 -41.65
C VAL A 47 -5.53 12.53 -41.27
N GLY A 48 -4.87 13.69 -41.13
CA GLY A 48 -5.54 15.00 -41.09
C GLY A 48 -5.64 15.69 -39.72
N GLY A 49 -4.93 15.25 -38.68
CA GLY A 49 -4.68 15.98 -37.42
C GLY A 49 -5.88 16.21 -36.49
N LYS A 50 -7.04 16.60 -37.02
CA LYS A 50 -8.25 16.95 -36.25
C LYS A 50 -8.78 15.82 -35.37
N ALA A 51 -8.65 14.57 -35.81
CA ALA A 51 -9.04 13.43 -34.97
C ALA A 51 -8.07 13.28 -33.80
N VAL A 52 -6.75 13.38 -34.05
CA VAL A 52 -5.72 13.33 -33.01
C VAL A 52 -5.93 14.44 -31.99
N ASP A 53 -6.12 15.68 -32.45
CA ASP A 53 -6.35 16.84 -31.58
C ASP A 53 -7.58 16.68 -30.68
N ARG A 54 -8.60 15.93 -31.15
CA ARG A 54 -9.83 15.70 -30.39
C ARG A 54 -9.68 14.60 -29.33
N PHE A 55 -8.90 13.56 -29.61
CA PHE A 55 -8.81 12.38 -28.74
C PHE A 55 -7.57 12.37 -27.85
N ARG A 56 -6.44 12.92 -28.31
CA ARG A 56 -5.17 12.94 -27.58
C ARG A 56 -5.30 13.54 -26.17
N PRO A 57 -5.99 14.68 -25.95
CA PRO A 57 -6.14 15.21 -24.59
C PRO A 57 -6.85 14.25 -23.62
N GLY A 58 -7.88 13.54 -24.10
CA GLY A 58 -8.60 12.57 -23.28
C GLY A 58 -7.75 11.35 -22.89
N VAL A 59 -6.87 10.90 -23.79
CA VAL A 59 -5.91 9.82 -23.51
C VAL A 59 -4.85 10.30 -22.51
N GLU A 60 -4.35 11.53 -22.66
CA GLU A 60 -3.37 12.13 -21.75
C GLU A 60 -3.96 12.28 -20.33
N ASP A 61 -5.16 12.85 -20.20
CA ASP A 61 -5.86 13.02 -18.92
C ASP A 61 -6.13 11.68 -18.23
N TRP A 62 -6.56 10.68 -19.00
CA TRP A 62 -6.78 9.33 -18.49
C TRP A 62 -5.47 8.70 -18.00
N THR A 63 -4.38 8.84 -18.75
CA THR A 63 -3.06 8.29 -18.40
C THR A 63 -2.53 8.93 -17.12
N ILE A 64 -2.68 10.25 -16.97
CA ILE A 64 -2.31 10.97 -15.74
C ILE A 64 -3.13 10.46 -14.56
N SER A 65 -4.45 10.34 -14.73
CA SER A 65 -5.35 9.89 -13.66
C SER A 65 -5.06 8.45 -13.23
N ALA A 66 -4.74 7.58 -14.17
CA ALA A 66 -4.43 6.19 -13.88
C ALA A 66 -3.08 6.05 -13.14
N ARG A 67 -2.07 6.86 -13.49
CA ARG A 67 -0.81 6.94 -12.73
C ARG A 67 -1.03 7.45 -11.31
N ALA A 68 -1.86 8.47 -11.13
CA ALA A 68 -2.21 8.96 -9.79
C ALA A 68 -2.92 7.89 -8.95
N LEU A 69 -3.75 7.05 -9.57
CA LEU A 69 -4.36 5.90 -8.90
C LEU A 69 -3.31 4.88 -8.47
N THR A 70 -2.37 4.50 -9.34
CA THR A 70 -1.30 3.54 -8.98
C THR A 70 -0.45 4.05 -7.83
N ASP A 71 -0.07 5.33 -7.85
CA ASP A 71 0.71 5.95 -6.77
C ASP A 71 -0.05 5.92 -5.43
N ARG A 72 -1.38 6.11 -5.48
CA ARG A 72 -2.23 6.05 -4.29
C ARG A 72 -2.34 4.63 -3.73
N LEU A 73 -2.44 3.62 -4.60
CA LEU A 73 -2.49 2.20 -4.19
C LEU A 73 -1.17 1.79 -3.52
N GLU A 74 -0.03 2.17 -4.09
CA GLU A 74 1.30 1.93 -3.48
C GLU A 74 1.46 2.65 -2.14
N TYR A 75 0.97 3.89 -2.03
CA TYR A 75 0.97 4.62 -0.78
C TYR A 75 0.14 3.90 0.30
N ILE A 76 -1.02 3.35 -0.07
CA ILE A 76 -1.84 2.54 0.83
C ILE A 76 -1.09 1.27 1.25
N ALA A 77 -0.48 0.54 0.32
CA ALA A 77 0.31 -0.64 0.63
C ALA A 77 1.44 -0.34 1.63
N LYS A 78 2.22 0.73 1.40
CA LYS A 78 3.29 1.17 2.31
C LYS A 78 2.76 1.48 3.71
N ASN A 79 1.60 2.13 3.82
CA ASN A 79 0.98 2.42 5.12
C ASN A 79 0.47 1.15 5.83
N LEU A 80 -0.04 0.17 5.09
CA LEU A 80 -0.45 -1.12 5.64
C LEU A 80 0.76 -1.88 6.21
N VAL A 81 1.88 -1.92 5.48
CA VAL A 81 3.14 -2.49 5.97
C VAL A 81 3.65 -1.75 7.20
N GLY A 82 3.65 -0.42 7.17
CA GLY A 82 4.03 0.41 8.31
C GLY A 82 3.18 0.12 9.56
N SER A 83 1.87 -0.01 9.37
CA SER A 83 0.93 -0.36 10.44
C SER A 83 1.17 -1.78 10.99
N ALA A 84 1.38 -2.75 10.10
CA ALA A 84 1.70 -4.13 10.47
C ALA A 84 2.98 -4.22 11.34
N ASN A 85 4.01 -3.44 10.99
CA ASN A 85 5.25 -3.38 11.76
C ASN A 85 5.07 -2.66 13.11
N ALA A 86 4.24 -1.62 13.16
CA ALA A 86 3.92 -0.94 14.42
C ALA A 86 3.22 -1.87 15.41
N TYR A 87 2.27 -2.68 14.95
CA TYR A 87 1.61 -3.70 15.77
C TYR A 87 2.60 -4.74 16.29
N GLN A 88 3.49 -5.27 15.43
CA GLN A 88 4.52 -6.23 15.86
C GLN A 88 5.41 -5.65 16.97
N ASN A 89 5.90 -4.42 16.79
CA ASN A 89 6.76 -3.76 17.77
C ASN A 89 6.03 -3.56 19.12
N GLN A 90 4.73 -3.26 19.09
CA GLN A 90 3.91 -3.12 20.28
C GLN A 90 3.73 -4.46 20.99
N GLU A 91 3.45 -5.55 20.26
CA GLU A 91 3.36 -6.90 20.82
C GLU A 91 4.67 -7.37 21.44
N ASP A 92 5.80 -7.14 20.77
CA ASP A 92 7.13 -7.49 21.25
C ASP A 92 7.46 -6.73 22.54
N SER A 93 7.15 -5.42 22.58
CA SER A 93 7.35 -4.58 23.76
C SER A 93 6.48 -5.03 24.94
N ASN A 94 5.21 -5.33 24.70
CA ASN A 94 4.29 -5.84 25.72
C ASN A 94 4.74 -7.20 26.24
N THR A 95 5.18 -8.09 25.36
CA THR A 95 5.69 -9.42 25.72
C THR A 95 6.97 -9.31 26.56
N ALA A 96 7.88 -8.40 26.21
CA ALA A 96 9.09 -8.14 26.98
C ALA A 96 8.76 -7.59 28.39
N ALA A 97 7.84 -6.63 28.49
CA ALA A 97 7.40 -6.06 29.76
C ALA A 97 6.70 -7.09 30.67
N LEU A 98 5.91 -7.98 30.09
CA LEU A 98 5.31 -9.09 30.83
C LEU A 98 6.39 -10.05 31.34
N ARG A 99 7.39 -10.42 30.53
CA ARG A 99 8.48 -11.30 30.96
C ARG A 99 9.32 -10.71 32.10
N THR A 100 9.55 -9.39 32.12
CA THR A 100 10.27 -8.73 33.21
C THR A 100 9.44 -8.60 34.47
N SER A 101 8.12 -8.34 34.35
CA SER A 101 7.21 -8.25 35.49
C SER A 101 6.95 -9.61 36.16
N THR A 102 7.04 -10.72 35.44
CA THR A 102 6.81 -12.08 35.99
C THR A 102 8.10 -12.71 36.54
N ARG A 103 9.25 -12.02 36.50
CA ARG A 103 10.49 -12.53 37.10
C ARG A 103 10.38 -12.36 38.62
N PRO A 104 10.30 -13.43 39.42
CA PRO A 104 10.13 -13.29 40.86
C PRO A 104 11.41 -12.72 41.45
N THR A 105 11.27 -11.60 42.17
CA THR A 105 12.32 -10.96 42.94
C THR A 105 12.68 -11.83 44.15
N TYR A 106 13.36 -12.95 43.94
CA TYR A 106 14.00 -13.70 45.01
C TYR A 106 15.47 -13.30 45.08
N LEU A 107 15.75 -12.19 45.76
CA LEU A 107 17.04 -11.94 46.39
C LEU A 107 16.91 -10.75 47.34
N ASN A 108 16.62 -11.07 48.60
CA ASN A 108 17.37 -10.60 49.77
C ASN A 108 16.71 -11.16 51.03
N LEU A 109 17.24 -12.28 51.52
CA LEU A 109 17.23 -12.60 52.95
C LEU A 109 18.70 -12.75 53.33
N ASP A 110 19.29 -11.63 53.75
CA ASP A 110 20.46 -11.63 54.61
C ASP A 110 20.08 -12.30 55.93
N VAL A 111 20.64 -13.48 56.22
CA VAL A 111 20.98 -13.99 57.57
C VAL A 111 22.22 -14.88 57.45
#